data_AF-A0A7W1DP43-F1
#
_entry.id   AF-A0A7W1DP43-F1
#
_cell.length_a   1.000
_cell.length_b   1.000
_cell.length_c   1.000
_cell.angle_alpha   90.00
_cell.angle_beta   90.00
_cell.angle_gamma   90.00
#
_symmetry.space_group_name_H-M   'P 1'
#
loop_
_entity.id
_entity.type
_entity.pdbx_description
1 polymer ?
#
loop_
_entity_poly.entity_id
_entity_poly.type
_entity_poly.pdbx_seq_one_letter_code
_entity_poly.pdbx_strand_id
1 'polypeptide(L)'
;MNFPRIIIATALLVCVVGIAPLSAAAEGGSAVVEVGAKLLNFGLLIGVLVYFLRAPVAGYLSSRSAQIRQDLVTAAEMRAAATAQLAEIEKRMQALPAELEALKRQGAEDVKAEQARIIQTAAAERTRLLEQTRREIDTRMRIARRELTEQAAALAVGVAETRIRRTITPDDQMRLVDRYVRQLSAPGGAASRAAR
;
A
#
# COMPACT_ATOMS: atom_id res chain seq x y z
N MET A 1 23.69 47.87 -1.60
CA MET A 1 24.45 48.95 -0.94
C MET A 1 25.64 49.31 -1.82
N ASN A 2 25.65 50.52 -2.37
CA ASN A 2 26.35 50.89 -3.62
C ASN A 2 27.87 51.17 -3.48
N PHE A 3 28.60 50.35 -2.71
CA PHE A 3 30.04 50.53 -2.45
C PHE A 3 30.95 50.56 -3.70
N PRO A 4 30.79 49.69 -4.73
CA PRO A 4 31.66 49.76 -5.91
C PRO A 4 31.40 51.03 -6.72
N ARG A 5 30.16 51.55 -6.71
CA ARG A 5 29.81 52.81 -7.39
C ARG A 5 30.42 54.03 -6.70
N ILE A 6 30.51 54.02 -5.37
CA ILE A 6 31.14 55.10 -4.60
C ILE A 6 32.65 55.11 -4.84
N ILE A 7 33.31 53.94 -4.84
CA ILE A 7 34.76 53.83 -5.09
C ILE A 7 35.11 54.30 -6.51
N ILE A 8 34.34 53.86 -7.51
CA ILE A 8 34.50 54.31 -8.90
C ILE A 8 34.22 55.81 -9.02
N ALA A 9 33.19 56.34 -8.36
CA ALA A 9 32.87 57.77 -8.39
C ALA A 9 33.94 58.62 -7.69
N THR A 10 34.52 58.18 -6.57
CA THR A 10 35.61 58.90 -5.91
C THR A 10 36.93 58.81 -6.69
N ALA A 11 37.24 57.66 -7.30
CA ALA A 11 38.41 57.54 -8.17
C ALA A 11 38.26 58.38 -9.44
N LEU A 12 37.05 58.41 -10.03
CA LEU A 12 36.72 59.26 -11.17
C LEU A 12 36.79 60.75 -10.79
N LEU A 13 36.30 61.13 -9.60
CA LEU A 13 36.35 62.52 -9.11
C LEU A 13 37.79 62.97 -8.81
N VAL A 14 38.64 62.11 -8.26
CA VAL A 14 40.08 62.40 -8.08
C VAL A 14 40.80 62.51 -9.43
N CYS A 15 40.47 61.67 -10.41
CA CYS A 15 40.98 61.81 -11.78
C CYS A 15 40.50 63.10 -12.47
N VAL A 16 39.23 63.48 -12.32
CA VAL A 16 38.67 64.70 -12.90
C VAL A 16 39.26 65.96 -12.24
N VAL A 17 39.48 65.95 -10.92
CA VAL A 17 40.17 67.03 -10.19
C VAL A 17 41.66 67.10 -10.55
N GLY A 18 42.30 65.97 -10.83
CA GLY A 18 43.70 65.91 -11.27
C GLY A 18 43.95 66.28 -12.74
N ILE A 19 42.93 66.19 -13.61
CA ILE A 19 42.97 66.57 -15.04
C ILE A 19 42.46 68.01 -15.26
N ALA A 20 41.78 68.62 -14.30
CA ALA A 20 41.46 70.04 -14.38
C ALA A 20 42.77 70.83 -14.55
N PRO A 21 42.93 71.65 -15.61
CA PRO A 21 44.11 72.48 -15.72
C PRO A 21 44.03 73.45 -14.55
N LEU A 22 44.97 73.35 -13.61
CA LEU A 22 45.31 74.45 -12.73
C LEU A 22 45.99 75.54 -13.57
N SER A 23 45.30 76.03 -14.61
CA SER A 23 45.59 77.28 -15.28
C SER A 23 44.84 78.37 -14.54
N ALA A 24 45.36 78.67 -13.36
CA ALA A 24 45.26 79.99 -12.76
C ALA A 24 46.55 80.23 -11.97
N ALA A 25 47.44 81.01 -12.60
CA ALA A 25 48.64 81.65 -12.06
C ALA A 25 49.87 80.76 -11.76
N ALA A 26 50.74 80.63 -12.77
CA ALA A 26 52.15 81.05 -12.67
C ALA A 26 52.80 81.01 -14.06
N GLU A 27 52.70 82.12 -14.81
CA GLU A 27 53.75 82.42 -15.78
C GLU A 27 55.04 82.68 -14.98
N GLY A 28 56.02 81.79 -15.15
CA GLY A 28 57.36 81.92 -14.55
C GLY A 28 57.68 80.95 -13.42
N GLY A 29 57.89 79.67 -13.73
CA GLY A 29 58.47 78.69 -12.81
C GLY A 29 59.36 77.69 -13.57
N SER A 30 60.58 77.44 -13.08
CA SER A 30 61.52 76.50 -13.71
C SER A 30 60.90 75.10 -13.92
N ALA A 31 61.29 74.39 -14.98
CA ALA A 31 60.78 73.05 -15.34
C ALA A 31 60.81 72.02 -14.18
N VAL A 32 61.69 72.22 -13.20
CA VAL A 32 61.82 71.41 -11.99
C VAL A 32 60.57 71.51 -11.08
N VAL A 33 59.95 72.69 -11.01
CA VAL A 33 58.75 72.93 -10.18
C VAL A 33 57.53 72.24 -10.78
N GLU A 34 57.40 72.26 -12.11
CA GLU A 34 56.29 71.61 -12.81
C GLU A 34 56.35 70.07 -12.69
N VAL A 35 57.54 69.49 -12.82
CA VAL A 35 57.76 68.05 -12.61
C VAL A 35 57.52 67.66 -11.15
N GLY A 36 57.97 68.48 -10.19
CA GLY A 36 57.71 68.28 -8.77
C GLY A 36 56.22 68.28 -8.42
N ALA A 37 55.45 69.22 -8.97
CA ALA A 37 54.00 69.29 -8.76
C ALA A 37 53.25 68.08 -9.35
N LYS A 38 53.65 67.62 -10.54
CA LYS A 38 53.08 66.40 -11.16
C LYS A 38 53.39 65.14 -10.35
N LEU A 39 54.62 65.00 -9.86
CA LEU A 39 55.01 63.88 -9.01
C LEU A 39 54.27 63.88 -7.67
N LEU A 40 54.06 65.05 -7.07
CA LEU A 40 53.28 65.20 -5.83
C LEU A 40 51.80 64.81 -6.06
N ASN A 41 51.19 65.27 -7.16
CA ASN A 41 49.83 64.89 -7.54
C ASN A 41 49.71 63.37 -7.79
N PHE A 42 50.64 62.78 -8.52
CA PHE A 42 50.68 61.32 -8.75
C PHE A 42 50.86 60.53 -7.45
N GLY A 43 51.73 61.00 -6.56
CA GLY A 43 51.91 60.40 -5.23
C GLY A 43 50.64 60.47 -4.38
N LEU A 44 49.92 61.60 -4.42
CA LEU A 44 48.64 61.76 -3.74
C LEU A 44 47.58 60.81 -4.32
N LEU A 45 47.49 60.69 -5.65
CA LEU A 45 46.59 59.74 -6.33
C LEU A 45 46.88 58.30 -5.90
N ILE A 46 48.15 57.87 -5.92
CA ILE A 46 48.54 56.52 -5.48
C ILE A 46 48.21 56.32 -4.00
N GLY A 47 48.49 57.31 -3.14
CA GLY A 47 48.20 57.23 -1.72
C GLY A 47 46.71 57.02 -1.44
N VAL A 48 45.84 57.80 -2.10
CA VAL A 48 44.38 57.65 -2.01
C VAL A 48 43.93 56.31 -2.57
N LEU A 49 44.47 55.89 -3.72
CA LEU A 49 44.12 54.63 -4.36
C LEU A 49 44.48 53.45 -3.46
N VAL A 50 45.71 53.36 -2.95
CA VAL A 50 46.15 52.28 -2.05
C VAL A 50 45.33 52.30 -0.76
N TYR A 51 45.04 53.48 -0.20
CA TYR A 51 44.24 53.60 1.02
C TYR A 51 42.80 53.10 0.84
N PHE A 52 42.18 53.34 -0.32
CA PHE A 52 40.81 52.90 -0.61
C PHE A 52 40.73 51.46 -1.14
N LEU A 53 41.70 50.99 -1.93
CA LEU A 53 41.64 49.67 -2.58
C LEU A 53 42.12 48.52 -1.68
N ARG A 54 42.97 48.79 -0.68
CA ARG A 54 43.46 47.76 0.24
C ARG A 54 42.35 46.95 0.91
N ALA A 55 41.28 47.61 1.35
CA ALA A 55 40.17 46.97 2.06
C ALA A 55 39.28 46.10 1.14
N PRO A 56 38.75 46.60 0.00
CA PRO A 56 37.91 45.79 -0.89
C PRO A 56 38.68 44.65 -1.57
N VAL A 57 39.96 44.84 -1.93
CA VAL A 57 40.77 43.78 -2.55
C VAL A 57 41.06 42.66 -1.55
N ALA A 58 41.45 43.00 -0.32
CA ALA A 58 41.65 42.00 0.73
C ALA A 58 40.34 41.26 1.06
N GLY A 59 39.22 41.97 1.15
CA GLY A 59 37.90 41.38 1.37
C GLY A 59 37.48 40.42 0.25
N TYR A 60 37.70 40.79 -1.01
CA TYR A 60 37.38 39.94 -2.16
C TYR A 60 38.24 38.67 -2.19
N LEU A 61 39.55 38.78 -1.99
CA LEU A 61 40.46 37.62 -1.95
C LEU A 61 40.17 36.69 -0.77
N SER A 62 39.85 37.25 0.40
CA SER A 62 39.43 36.49 1.57
C SER A 62 38.11 35.76 1.33
N SER A 63 37.11 36.43 0.76
CA SER A 63 35.82 35.83 0.43
C SER A 63 35.97 34.74 -0.63
N ARG A 64 36.77 34.94 -1.67
CA ARG A 64 37.07 33.91 -2.68
C ARG A 64 37.78 32.70 -2.07
N SER A 65 38.76 32.93 -1.20
CA SER A 65 39.46 31.85 -0.50
C SER A 65 38.54 31.07 0.42
N ALA A 66 37.63 31.75 1.12
CA ALA A 66 36.62 31.12 1.98
C ALA A 66 35.64 30.28 1.15
N GLN A 67 35.16 30.81 0.03
CA GLN A 67 34.26 30.09 -0.88
C GLN A 67 34.92 28.81 -1.41
N ILE A 68 36.16 28.90 -1.92
CA ILE A 68 36.87 27.72 -2.44
C ILE A 68 37.07 26.67 -1.35
N ARG A 69 37.41 27.08 -0.12
CA ARG A 69 37.52 26.15 1.01
C ARG A 69 36.19 25.48 1.32
N GLN A 70 35.10 26.25 1.34
CA GLN A 70 33.76 25.72 1.56
C GLN A 70 33.34 24.74 0.46
N ASP A 71 33.60 25.07 -0.80
CA ASP A 71 33.28 24.22 -1.94
C ASP A 71 34.06 22.91 -1.88
N LEU A 72 35.36 22.96 -1.50
CA LEU A 72 36.18 21.77 -1.30
C LEU A 72 35.70 20.88 -0.15
N VAL A 73 35.33 21.48 0.99
CA VAL A 73 34.77 20.74 2.13
C VAL A 73 33.46 20.07 1.73
N THR A 74 32.55 20.83 1.10
CA THR A 74 31.26 20.32 0.64
C THR A 74 31.45 19.19 -0.38
N ALA A 75 32.40 19.32 -1.32
CA ALA A 75 32.71 18.27 -2.28
C ALA A 75 33.28 17.01 -1.61
N ALA A 76 34.13 17.16 -0.60
CA ALA A 76 34.67 16.05 0.18
C ALA A 76 33.56 15.32 0.97
N GLU A 77 32.65 16.07 1.60
CA GLU A 77 31.49 15.54 2.31
C GLU A 77 30.53 14.80 1.36
N MET A 78 30.21 15.39 0.21
CA MET A 78 29.36 14.76 -0.81
C MET A 78 29.99 13.47 -1.32
N ARG A 79 31.31 13.46 -1.57
CA ARG A 79 32.02 12.25 -1.98
C ARG A 79 31.97 11.17 -0.90
N ALA A 80 32.23 11.54 0.35
CA ALA A 80 32.19 10.60 1.48
C ALA A 80 30.78 9.99 1.64
N ALA A 81 29.74 10.83 1.58
CA ALA A 81 28.35 10.39 1.64
C ALA A 81 27.98 9.45 0.48
N ALA A 82 28.39 9.80 -0.75
CA ALA A 82 28.15 8.96 -1.92
C ALA A 82 28.87 7.60 -1.81
N THR A 83 30.12 7.58 -1.33
CA THR A 83 30.84 6.33 -1.11
C THR A 83 30.21 5.46 -0.02
N ALA A 84 29.71 6.07 1.05
CA ALA A 84 29.01 5.34 2.11
C ALA A 84 27.68 4.73 1.60
N GLN A 85 26.93 5.49 0.79
CA GLN A 85 25.71 4.98 0.17
C GLN A 85 25.99 3.84 -0.81
N LEU A 86 27.04 3.94 -1.63
CA LEU A 86 27.45 2.87 -2.53
C LEU A 86 27.83 1.60 -1.76
N ALA A 87 28.61 1.73 -0.68
CA ALA A 87 28.98 0.58 0.15
C ALA A 87 27.76 -0.09 0.80
N GLU A 88 26.77 0.68 1.25
CA GLU A 88 25.52 0.14 1.79
C GLU A 88 24.69 -0.57 0.72
N ILE A 89 24.58 0.01 -0.48
CA ILE A 89 23.88 -0.62 -1.61
C ILE A 89 24.58 -1.93 -2.00
N GLU A 90 25.90 -1.93 -2.10
CA GLU A 90 26.68 -3.11 -2.45
C GLU A 90 26.53 -4.21 -1.40
N LYS A 91 26.56 -3.86 -0.11
CA LYS A 91 26.28 -4.80 0.98
C LYS A 91 24.89 -5.43 0.87
N ARG A 92 23.87 -4.63 0.55
CA ARG A 92 22.51 -5.15 0.31
C ARG A 92 22.48 -6.07 -0.90
N MET A 93 23.09 -5.66 -2.02
CA MET A 93 23.17 -6.47 -3.24
C MET A 93 23.87 -7.82 -3.00
N GLN A 94 24.89 -7.86 -2.13
CA GLN A 94 25.56 -9.10 -1.73
C GLN A 94 24.70 -10.00 -0.82
N ALA A 95 23.81 -9.42 0.00
CA ALA A 95 22.89 -10.17 0.86
C ALA A 95 21.66 -10.72 0.12
N LEU A 96 21.22 -10.04 -0.95
CA LEU A 96 20.03 -10.39 -1.75
C LEU A 96 19.95 -11.87 -2.19
N PRO A 97 21.02 -12.50 -2.72
CA PRO A 97 20.96 -13.90 -3.14
C PRO A 97 20.62 -14.85 -1.99
N ALA A 98 21.21 -14.65 -0.81
CA ALA A 98 20.94 -15.48 0.36
C ALA A 98 19.50 -15.29 0.88
N GLU A 99 19.01 -14.05 0.89
CA GLU A 99 17.61 -13.75 1.23
C GLU A 99 16.64 -14.40 0.23
N LEU A 100 16.97 -14.36 -1.07
CA LEU A 100 16.15 -14.97 -2.11
C LEU A 100 16.13 -16.49 -2.01
N GLU A 101 17.26 -17.12 -1.70
CA GLU A 101 17.33 -18.56 -1.46
C GLU A 101 16.54 -18.97 -0.20
N ALA A 102 16.66 -18.20 0.87
CA ALA A 102 15.86 -18.41 2.08
C ALA A 102 14.36 -18.30 1.79
N LEU A 103 13.93 -17.28 1.03
CA LEU A 103 12.54 -17.09 0.64
C LEU A 103 12.04 -18.22 -0.26
N LYS A 104 12.85 -18.68 -1.22
CA LYS A 104 12.52 -19.82 -2.09
C LYS A 104 12.36 -21.11 -1.28
N ARG A 105 13.26 -21.36 -0.32
CA ARG A 105 13.19 -22.54 0.55
C ARG A 105 11.94 -22.51 1.41
N GLN A 106 11.67 -21.39 2.07
CA GLN A 106 10.47 -21.20 2.87
C GLN A 106 9.20 -21.36 2.01
N GLY A 107 9.15 -20.73 0.84
CA GLY A 107 8.02 -20.88 -0.08
C GLY A 107 7.80 -22.33 -0.53
N ALA A 108 8.86 -23.10 -0.75
CA ALA A 108 8.74 -24.51 -1.09
C ALA A 108 8.23 -25.37 0.08
N GLU A 109 8.63 -25.06 1.31
CA GLU A 109 8.13 -25.70 2.53
C GLU A 109 6.64 -25.36 2.76
N ASP A 110 6.27 -24.10 2.61
CA ASP A 110 4.89 -23.61 2.74
C ASP A 110 3.95 -24.26 1.70
N VAL A 111 4.39 -24.35 0.43
CA VAL A 111 3.62 -25.01 -0.63
C VAL A 111 3.40 -26.48 -0.31
N LYS A 112 4.41 -27.19 0.20
CA LYS A 112 4.26 -28.61 0.59
C LYS A 112 3.29 -28.77 1.75
N ALA A 113 3.39 -27.91 2.77
CA ALA A 113 2.51 -27.94 3.92
C ALA A 113 1.05 -27.66 3.52
N GLU A 114 0.82 -26.64 2.68
CA GLU A 114 -0.51 -26.29 2.22
C GLU A 114 -1.09 -27.36 1.28
N GLN A 115 -0.27 -27.96 0.41
CA GLN A 115 -0.72 -29.08 -0.43
C GLN A 115 -1.17 -30.27 0.43
N ALA A 116 -0.42 -30.62 1.48
CA ALA A 116 -0.82 -31.68 2.41
C ALA A 116 -2.14 -31.33 3.12
N ARG A 117 -2.30 -30.08 3.55
CA ARG A 117 -3.53 -29.58 4.20
C ARG A 117 -4.75 -29.63 3.28
N ILE A 118 -4.57 -29.24 2.01
CA ILE A 118 -5.63 -29.30 0.98
C ILE A 118 -6.05 -30.74 0.75
N ILE A 119 -5.09 -31.66 0.58
CA ILE A 119 -5.39 -33.08 0.37
C ILE A 119 -6.14 -33.66 1.57
N GLN A 120 -5.70 -33.35 2.80
CA GLN A 120 -6.35 -33.82 4.02
C GLN A 120 -7.78 -33.27 4.14
N THR A 121 -7.97 -31.97 3.93
CA THR A 121 -9.29 -31.32 3.96
C THR A 121 -10.21 -31.92 2.89
N ALA A 122 -9.72 -32.07 1.65
CA ALA A 122 -10.49 -32.65 0.57
C ALA A 122 -10.90 -34.12 0.85
N ALA A 123 -10.02 -34.92 1.46
CA ALA A 123 -10.34 -36.29 1.85
C ALA A 123 -11.41 -36.35 2.97
N ALA A 124 -11.32 -35.45 3.95
CA ALA A 124 -12.30 -35.33 5.02
C ALA A 124 -13.67 -34.87 4.47
N GLU A 125 -13.68 -33.85 3.60
CA GLU A 125 -14.89 -33.37 2.93
C GLU A 125 -15.52 -34.44 2.06
N ARG A 126 -14.73 -35.18 1.29
CA ARG A 126 -15.22 -36.31 0.48
C ARG A 126 -15.93 -37.34 1.36
N THR A 127 -15.33 -37.70 2.49
CA THR A 127 -15.91 -38.69 3.40
C THR A 127 -17.23 -38.17 3.99
N ARG A 128 -17.24 -36.92 4.46
CA ARG A 128 -18.44 -36.27 4.98
C ARG A 128 -19.55 -36.20 3.93
N LEU A 129 -19.22 -35.85 2.69
CA LEU A 129 -20.17 -35.77 1.58
C LEU A 129 -20.77 -37.14 1.30
N LEU A 130 -19.96 -38.20 1.21
CA LEU A 130 -20.45 -39.56 1.01
C LEU A 130 -21.38 -40.02 2.12
N GLU A 131 -21.07 -39.72 3.38
CA GLU A 131 -21.95 -40.03 4.51
C GLU A 131 -23.28 -39.26 4.43
N GLN A 132 -23.23 -37.97 4.11
CA GLN A 132 -24.42 -37.15 3.93
C GLN A 132 -25.28 -37.68 2.78
N THR A 133 -24.68 -38.00 1.63
CA THR A 133 -25.39 -38.56 0.48
C THR A 133 -26.02 -39.92 0.80
N ARG A 134 -25.33 -40.79 1.54
CA ARG A 134 -25.90 -42.08 1.97
C ARG A 134 -27.14 -41.87 2.85
N ARG A 135 -27.06 -41.00 3.86
CA ARG A 135 -28.19 -40.67 4.74
C ARG A 135 -29.36 -40.06 3.98
N GLU A 136 -29.07 -39.22 2.99
CA GLU A 136 -30.07 -38.61 2.10
C GLU A 136 -30.75 -39.68 1.23
N ILE A 137 -29.97 -40.58 0.62
CA ILE A 137 -30.50 -41.71 -0.16
C ILE A 137 -31.41 -42.59 0.70
N ASP A 138 -30.98 -42.97 1.89
CA ASP A 138 -31.77 -43.81 2.80
C ASP A 138 -33.09 -43.14 3.18
N THR A 139 -33.04 -41.83 3.45
CA THR A 139 -34.23 -41.04 3.77
C THR A 139 -35.19 -40.99 2.58
N ARG A 140 -34.69 -40.71 1.37
CA ARG A 140 -35.49 -40.69 0.14
C ARG A 140 -36.06 -42.06 -0.19
N MET A 141 -35.29 -43.14 -0.02
CA MET A 141 -35.75 -44.51 -0.23
C MET A 141 -36.90 -44.86 0.72
N ARG A 142 -36.81 -44.45 1.99
CA ARG A 142 -37.89 -44.65 2.96
C ARG A 142 -39.15 -43.87 2.58
N ILE A 143 -39.00 -42.63 2.14
CA ILE A 143 -40.12 -41.81 1.65
C ILE A 143 -40.77 -42.47 0.42
N ALA A 144 -39.98 -42.86 -0.58
CA ALA A 144 -40.48 -43.51 -1.79
C ALA A 144 -41.19 -44.83 -1.50
N ARG A 145 -40.66 -45.66 -0.60
CA ARG A 145 -41.32 -46.91 -0.16
C ARG A 145 -42.67 -46.64 0.51
N ARG A 146 -42.74 -45.62 1.37
CA ARG A 146 -43.98 -45.22 2.02
C ARG A 146 -45.01 -44.77 1.00
N GLU A 147 -44.61 -43.92 0.06
CA GLU A 147 -45.48 -43.42 -1.01
C GLU A 147 -46.03 -44.56 -1.88
N LEU A 148 -45.17 -45.50 -2.30
CA LEU A 148 -45.61 -46.70 -3.04
C LEU A 148 -46.58 -47.56 -2.24
N THR A 149 -46.38 -47.69 -0.92
CA THR A 149 -47.27 -48.47 -0.05
C THR A 149 -48.64 -47.78 0.07
N GLU A 150 -48.65 -46.46 0.23
CA GLU A 150 -49.87 -45.65 0.28
C GLU A 150 -50.66 -45.74 -1.05
N GLN A 151 -49.96 -45.65 -2.19
CA GLN A 151 -50.57 -45.81 -3.52
C GLN A 151 -51.13 -47.23 -3.72
N ALA A 152 -50.38 -48.27 -3.35
CA ALA A 152 -50.83 -49.66 -3.45
C ALA A 152 -52.06 -49.93 -2.57
N ALA A 153 -52.07 -49.38 -1.34
CA ALA A 153 -53.22 -49.48 -0.44
C ALA A 153 -54.45 -48.77 -1.03
N ALA A 154 -54.29 -47.57 -1.60
CA ALA A 154 -55.39 -46.85 -2.26
C ALA A 154 -55.97 -47.64 -3.44
N LEU A 155 -55.10 -48.23 -4.29
CA LEU A 155 -55.54 -49.08 -5.40
C LEU A 155 -56.26 -50.34 -4.92
N ALA A 156 -55.74 -51.01 -3.88
CA ALA A 156 -56.36 -52.20 -3.32
C ALA A 156 -57.75 -51.91 -2.74
N VAL A 157 -57.91 -50.79 -2.01
CA VAL A 157 -59.21 -50.33 -1.51
C VAL A 157 -60.16 -50.04 -2.67
N GLY A 158 -59.72 -49.34 -3.72
CA GLY A 158 -60.55 -49.05 -4.89
C GLY A 158 -61.02 -50.32 -5.64
N VAL A 159 -60.13 -51.32 -5.77
CA VAL A 159 -60.49 -52.63 -6.36
C VAL A 159 -61.49 -53.39 -5.47
N ALA A 160 -61.24 -53.41 -4.15
CA ALA A 160 -62.13 -54.06 -3.20
C ALA A 160 -63.52 -53.41 -3.18
N GLU A 161 -63.59 -52.08 -3.19
CA GLU A 161 -64.83 -51.31 -3.28
C GLU A 161 -65.60 -51.65 -4.56
N THR A 162 -64.91 -51.64 -5.71
CA THR A 162 -65.52 -51.99 -7.00
C THR A 162 -66.07 -53.43 -6.99
N ARG A 163 -65.34 -54.37 -6.39
CA ARG A 163 -65.76 -55.77 -6.28
C ARG A 163 -66.96 -55.94 -5.34
N ILE A 164 -66.95 -55.30 -4.18
CA ILE A 164 -68.06 -55.32 -3.21
C ILE A 164 -69.33 -54.76 -3.87
N ARG A 165 -69.26 -53.60 -4.55
CA ARG A 165 -70.42 -53.04 -5.26
C ARG A 165 -71.02 -54.00 -6.29
N ARG A 166 -70.21 -54.80 -6.97
CA ARG A 166 -70.65 -55.75 -8.00
C ARG A 166 -71.23 -57.05 -7.44
N THR A 167 -70.85 -57.46 -6.22
CA THR A 167 -71.18 -58.78 -5.67
C THR A 167 -72.12 -58.73 -4.46
N ILE A 168 -72.35 -57.55 -3.86
CA ILE A 168 -73.21 -57.41 -2.68
C ILE A 168 -74.66 -57.80 -2.97
N THR A 169 -75.22 -58.61 -2.07
CA THR A 169 -76.61 -59.09 -2.15
C THR A 169 -77.51 -58.41 -1.10
N PRO A 170 -78.85 -58.45 -1.24
CA PRO A 170 -79.77 -57.89 -0.23
C PRO A 170 -79.61 -58.53 1.16
N ASP A 171 -79.35 -59.84 1.24
CA ASP A 171 -79.12 -60.54 2.51
C ASP A 171 -77.85 -60.05 3.22
N ASP A 172 -76.77 -59.75 2.46
CA ASP A 172 -75.55 -59.19 3.02
C ASP A 172 -75.76 -57.78 3.58
N GLN A 173 -76.58 -56.95 2.92
CA GLN A 173 -76.95 -55.61 3.41
C GLN A 173 -77.73 -55.70 4.72
N MET A 174 -78.68 -56.63 4.81
CA MET A 174 -79.50 -56.82 6.00
C MET A 174 -78.66 -57.34 7.18
N ARG A 175 -77.70 -58.25 6.93
CA ARG A 175 -76.70 -58.69 7.91
C ARG A 175 -75.80 -57.55 8.39
N LEU A 176 -75.40 -56.63 7.51
CA LEU A 176 -74.59 -55.47 7.87
C LEU A 176 -75.35 -54.52 8.80
N VAL A 177 -76.62 -54.25 8.52
CA VAL A 177 -77.50 -53.42 9.37
C VAL A 177 -77.66 -54.04 10.75
N ASP A 178 -77.97 -55.33 10.82
CA ASP A 178 -78.16 -56.02 12.08
C ASP A 178 -76.86 -56.11 12.92
N ARG A 179 -75.70 -56.25 12.26
CA ARG A 179 -74.39 -56.17 12.93
C ARG A 179 -74.11 -54.77 13.48
N TYR A 180 -74.43 -53.72 12.72
CA TYR A 180 -74.27 -52.33 13.16
C TYR A 180 -75.17 -51.99 14.34
N VAL A 181 -76.45 -52.40 14.29
CA VAL A 181 -77.40 -52.24 15.40
C VAL A 181 -76.89 -52.95 16.65
N ARG A 182 -76.39 -54.19 16.52
CA ARG A 182 -75.77 -54.91 17.65
C ARG A 182 -74.53 -54.23 18.20
N GLN A 183 -73.70 -53.60 17.37
CA GLN A 183 -72.50 -52.89 17.79
C GLN A 183 -72.82 -51.57 18.51
N LEU A 184 -73.91 -50.89 18.13
CA LEU A 184 -74.43 -49.72 18.84
C LEU A 184 -75.20 -50.09 20.13
N SER A 185 -75.84 -51.25 20.14
CA SER A 185 -76.59 -51.77 21.30
C SER A 185 -75.68 -52.43 22.33
N ALA A 186 -74.43 -52.72 21.98
CA ALA A 186 -73.38 -53.10 22.91
C ALA A 186 -72.89 -51.83 23.65
N PRO A 187 -73.18 -51.67 24.94
CA PRO A 187 -72.80 -50.47 25.69
C PRO A 187 -71.28 -50.33 25.79
N GLY A 188 -70.80 -49.08 25.75
CA GLY A 188 -69.40 -48.70 25.66
C GLY A 188 -68.46 -49.48 26.60
N GLY A 189 -67.54 -50.21 25.99
CA GLY A 189 -66.39 -50.82 26.65
C GLY A 189 -65.07 -50.23 26.16
N ALA A 190 -64.83 -48.92 26.35
CA ALA A 190 -63.48 -48.32 26.27
C ALA A 190 -63.38 -46.87 26.81
N ALA A 191 -64.04 -46.53 27.92
CA ALA A 191 -63.74 -45.30 28.67
C ALA A 191 -62.62 -45.51 29.74
N SER A 192 -61.71 -46.48 29.56
CA SER A 192 -60.77 -46.94 30.61
C SER A 192 -59.33 -47.20 30.13
N ARG A 193 -58.77 -46.36 29.25
CA ARG A 193 -57.29 -46.32 29.05
C ARG A 193 -56.72 -44.89 28.96
N ALA A 194 -57.38 -43.95 29.63
CA ALA A 194 -56.72 -42.77 30.16
C ALA A 194 -56.09 -43.13 31.52
N ALA A 195 -54.94 -43.83 31.50
CA ALA A 195 -53.99 -43.95 32.62
C ALA A 195 -52.81 -44.86 32.23
N ARG A 196 -51.89 -44.35 31.39
CA ARG A 196 -50.42 -44.59 31.41
C ARG A 196 -49.78 -44.04 30.13
#